data_AF-A0A829W8L0-F1
#
_entry.id   AF-A0A829W8L0-F1
#
_cell.length_a   1.000
_cell.length_b   1.000
_cell.length_c   1.000
_cell.angle_alpha   90.00
_cell.angle_beta   90.00
_cell.angle_gamma   90.00
#
_symmetry.space_group_name_H-M   'P 1'
#
loop_
_entity.id
_entity.type
_entity.pdbx_description
1 polymer ?
#
loop_
_entity_poly.entity_id
_entity_poly.type
_entity_poly.pdbx_seq_one_letter_code
_entity_poly.pdbx_strand_id
1 'polypeptide(L)'
;MDITLGKVAGAIPVLQQIKSKKPSFKIDYWVMRNIKLYADSYNFFIQKREEIFEKYCNKVKNEVAPEGSYYTLDKNGTIQFNLKPGICNEDFQKDMDELMKMPCDDIAPYKLSLDVINNSGDFNLDNEDDIFAIDYLLSE
;
A
#
# COMPACT_ATOMS: atom_id res chain seq x y z
N MET A 1 -16.89 -4.91 6.70
CA MET A 1 -16.20 -4.70 5.42
C MET A 1 -14.94 -5.51 5.50
N ASP A 2 -14.75 -6.45 4.58
CA ASP A 2 -13.57 -7.31 4.63
C ASP A 2 -12.33 -6.49 4.25
N ILE A 3 -11.29 -6.64 5.05
CA ILE A 3 -9.98 -6.02 4.80
C ILE A 3 -9.26 -6.95 3.84
N THR A 4 -8.77 -6.42 2.71
CA THR A 4 -8.00 -7.20 1.74
C THR A 4 -6.52 -6.88 1.85
N LEU A 5 -5.66 -7.75 1.31
CA LEU A 5 -4.23 -7.48 1.24
C LEU A 5 -3.92 -6.17 0.48
N GLY A 6 -4.69 -5.86 -0.58
CA GLY A 6 -4.54 -4.60 -1.31
C GLY A 6 -4.80 -3.37 -0.44
N LYS A 7 -5.81 -3.40 0.43
CA LYS A 7 -6.07 -2.32 1.40
C LYS A 7 -4.93 -2.18 2.40
N VAL A 8 -4.44 -3.30 2.94
CA VAL A 8 -3.28 -3.31 3.84
C VAL A 8 -2.05 -2.69 3.15
N ALA A 9 -1.78 -3.10 1.91
CA ALA A 9 -0.66 -2.59 1.11
C ALA A 9 -0.77 -1.09 0.83
N GLY A 10 -1.98 -0.57 0.61
CA GLY A 10 -2.23 0.87 0.46
C GLY A 10 -2.10 1.66 1.76
N ALA A 11 -2.58 1.10 2.88
CA ALA A 11 -2.59 1.79 4.17
C ALA A 11 -1.19 1.93 4.79
N ILE A 12 -0.32 0.95 4.63
CA ILE A 12 1.01 0.93 5.29
C ILE A 12 1.89 2.14 4.90
N PRO A 13 2.07 2.47 3.62
CA PRO A 13 2.81 3.67 3.22
C PRO A 13 2.24 4.95 3.83
N VAL A 14 0.91 5.11 3.84
CA VAL A 14 0.25 6.28 4.45
C VAL A 14 0.54 6.33 5.95
N LEU A 15 0.34 5.23 6.67
CA LEU A 15 0.66 5.15 8.11
C LEU A 15 2.14 5.48 8.40
N GLN A 16 3.08 5.06 7.54
CA GLN A 16 4.49 5.42 7.67
C GLN A 16 4.76 6.90 7.42
N GLN A 17 4.07 7.52 6.44
CA GLN A 17 4.13 8.97 6.22
C GLN A 17 3.56 9.76 7.39
N ILE A 18 2.44 9.30 7.99
CA ILE A 18 1.90 9.89 9.21
C ILE A 18 2.95 9.82 10.32
N LYS A 19 3.59 8.66 10.50
CA LYS A 19 4.63 8.47 11.51
C LYS A 19 5.81 9.43 11.31
N SER A 20 6.25 9.65 10.07
CA SER A 20 7.42 10.48 9.76
C SER A 20 7.18 11.97 10.05
N LYS A 21 5.92 12.42 10.02
CA LYS A 21 5.50 13.76 10.45
C LYS A 21 5.57 13.99 11.96
N LYS A 22 5.94 12.99 12.77
CA LYS A 22 6.07 13.06 14.25
C LYS A 22 4.79 13.60 14.91
N PRO A 23 3.65 12.91 14.76
CA PRO A 23 2.38 13.40 15.26
C PRO A 23 2.30 13.29 16.80
N SER A 24 1.19 13.72 17.39
CA SER A 24 0.96 13.56 18.84
C SER A 24 1.09 12.09 19.28
N PHE A 25 1.43 11.84 20.55
CA PHE A 25 1.62 10.49 21.08
C PHE A 25 0.40 9.57 20.87
N LYS A 26 -0.82 10.13 20.82
CA LYS A 26 -2.06 9.38 20.56
C LYS A 26 -2.11 8.87 19.12
N ILE A 27 -1.79 9.72 18.15
CA ILE A 27 -1.74 9.37 16.73
C ILE A 27 -0.56 8.41 16.49
N ASP A 28 0.62 8.69 17.05
CA ASP A 28 1.79 7.83 16.88
C ASP A 28 1.54 6.41 17.44
N TYR A 29 0.89 6.29 18.60
CA TYR A 29 0.49 5.00 19.16
C TYR A 29 -0.50 4.27 18.25
N TRP A 30 -1.53 4.96 17.75
CA TRP A 30 -2.51 4.39 16.83
C TRP A 30 -1.87 3.90 15.53
N VAL A 31 -0.98 4.69 14.92
CA VAL A 31 -0.19 4.31 13.75
C VAL A 31 0.63 3.07 14.04
N MET A 32 1.39 3.06 15.14
CA MET A 32 2.24 1.95 15.53
C MET A 32 1.44 0.65 15.69
N ARG A 33 0.26 0.71 16.33
CA ARG A 33 -0.60 -0.46 16.54
C ARG A 33 -1.14 -1.02 15.24
N ASN A 34 -1.58 -0.18 14.30
CA ASN A 34 -2.06 -0.63 13.00
C ASN A 34 -0.92 -1.17 12.11
N ILE A 35 0.25 -0.51 12.08
CA ILE A 35 1.42 -1.05 11.36
C ILE A 35 1.78 -2.44 11.90
N LYS A 36 1.81 -2.61 13.23
CA LYS A 36 2.10 -3.92 13.84
C LYS A 36 1.04 -4.97 13.49
N LEU A 37 -0.24 -4.61 13.51
CA LEU A 37 -1.34 -5.50 13.15
C LEU A 37 -1.23 -5.99 11.70
N TYR A 38 -0.79 -5.12 10.80
CA TYR A 38 -0.71 -5.39 9.37
C TYR A 38 0.61 -6.00 8.89
N ALA A 39 1.62 -6.10 9.75
CA ALA A 39 2.98 -6.43 9.34
C ALA A 39 3.06 -7.74 8.54
N ASP A 40 2.43 -8.81 9.02
CA ASP A 40 2.51 -10.13 8.37
C ASP A 40 1.79 -10.14 7.02
N SER A 41 0.57 -9.60 6.96
CA SER A 41 -0.18 -9.46 5.72
C SER A 41 0.54 -8.59 4.69
N TYR A 42 1.14 -7.48 5.13
CA TYR A 42 1.92 -6.60 4.28
C TYR A 42 3.16 -7.31 3.74
N ASN A 43 3.91 -8.00 4.59
CA ASN A 43 5.10 -8.75 4.19
C ASN A 43 4.75 -9.86 3.18
N PHE A 44 3.67 -10.60 3.43
CA PHE A 44 3.16 -11.60 2.49
C PHE A 44 2.79 -10.99 1.14
N PHE A 45 2.08 -9.85 1.15
CA PHE A 45 1.71 -9.15 -0.07
C PHE A 45 2.94 -8.72 -0.87
N ILE A 46 3.95 -8.11 -0.22
CA ILE A 46 5.18 -7.68 -0.88
C ILE A 46 5.92 -8.86 -1.50
N GLN A 47 6.04 -9.97 -0.75
CA GLN A 47 6.66 -11.18 -1.25
C GLN A 47 5.93 -11.72 -2.48
N LYS A 48 4.61 -11.90 -2.41
CA LYS A 48 3.84 -12.46 -3.52
C LYS A 48 3.79 -11.55 -4.74
N ARG A 49 3.74 -10.24 -4.53
CA ARG A 49 3.84 -9.26 -5.61
C ARG A 49 5.18 -9.38 -6.33
N GLU A 50 6.28 -9.52 -5.59
CA GLU A 50 7.60 -9.74 -6.19
C GLU A 50 7.64 -11.05 -6.99
N GLU A 51 7.10 -12.15 -6.46
CA GLU A 51 6.99 -13.43 -7.19
C GLU A 51 6.17 -13.29 -8.49
N ILE A 52 5.07 -12.53 -8.48
CA ILE A 52 4.27 -12.25 -9.68
C ILE A 52 5.11 -11.41 -10.67
N PHE A 53 5.78 -10.36 -10.20
CA PHE A 53 6.64 -9.53 -11.06
C PHE A 53 7.78 -10.34 -11.67
N GLU A 54 8.45 -11.19 -10.90
CA GLU A 54 9.49 -12.09 -11.40
C GLU A 54 8.94 -13.10 -12.41
N LYS A 55 7.71 -13.60 -12.23
CA LYS A 55 7.05 -14.52 -13.16
C LYS A 55 6.77 -13.84 -14.50
N TYR A 56 6.16 -12.66 -14.49
CA TYR A 56 5.58 -12.04 -15.69
C TYR A 56 6.42 -10.93 -16.34
N CYS A 57 7.30 -10.26 -15.60
CA CYS A 57 8.01 -9.06 -16.04
C CYS A 57 9.53 -9.30 -16.18
N ASN A 58 10.15 -8.52 -17.07
CA ASN A 58 11.59 -8.36 -17.13
C ASN A 58 12.02 -7.23 -16.20
N LYS A 59 13.14 -7.44 -15.50
CA LYS A 59 13.78 -6.38 -14.73
C LYS A 59 14.68 -5.56 -15.67
N VAL A 60 14.27 -4.34 -15.99
CA VAL A 60 14.96 -3.45 -16.95
C VAL A 60 15.73 -2.38 -16.19
N LYS A 61 17.03 -2.27 -16.46
CA LYS A 61 17.90 -1.23 -15.89
C LYS A 61 17.74 0.08 -16.65
N ASN A 62 17.71 1.19 -15.93
CA ASN A 62 17.76 2.53 -16.49
C ASN A 62 18.57 3.47 -15.57
N GLU A 63 18.79 4.71 -15.99
CA GLU A 63 19.61 5.69 -15.25
C GLU A 63 19.07 5.97 -13.83
N VAL A 64 17.76 5.82 -13.62
CA VAL A 64 17.07 6.08 -12.34
C VAL A 64 17.00 4.82 -11.47
N ALA A 65 17.04 3.63 -12.08
CA ALA A 65 16.95 2.33 -11.43
C ALA A 65 18.09 1.41 -11.91
N PRO A 66 19.33 1.62 -11.41
CA PRO A 66 20.50 0.82 -11.81
C PRO A 66 20.40 -0.66 -11.40
N GLU A 67 19.66 -0.95 -10.34
CA GLU A 67 19.33 -2.32 -9.90
C GLU A 67 18.20 -2.97 -10.72
N GLY A 68 17.59 -2.20 -11.62
CA GLY A 68 16.52 -2.60 -12.52
C GLY A 68 15.12 -2.52 -11.91
N SER A 69 14.13 -2.33 -12.78
CA SER A 69 12.70 -2.21 -12.43
C SER A 69 11.82 -3.09 -13.31
N TYR A 70 10.77 -3.66 -12.74
CA TYR A 70 9.75 -4.41 -13.48
C TYR A 70 8.75 -3.52 -14.23
N TYR A 71 8.77 -2.22 -13.95
CA TYR A 71 7.90 -1.24 -14.58
C TYR A 71 8.62 0.09 -14.81
N THR A 72 8.08 0.89 -15.72
CA THR A 72 8.45 2.28 -15.92
C THR A 72 7.25 3.18 -15.63
N LEU A 73 7.53 4.45 -15.35
CA LEU A 73 6.50 5.48 -15.29
C LEU A 73 6.55 6.25 -16.60
N ASP A 74 5.39 6.45 -17.24
CA ASP A 74 5.29 7.38 -18.36
C ASP A 74 5.34 8.84 -17.87
N LYS A 75 5.29 9.79 -18.82
CA LYS A 75 5.33 11.24 -18.51
C LYS A 75 4.13 11.73 -17.67
N ASN A 76 3.07 10.94 -17.61
CA ASN A 76 1.85 11.24 -16.86
C ASN A 76 1.82 10.49 -15.51
N GLY A 77 2.87 9.74 -15.16
CA GLY A 77 2.92 8.93 -13.96
C GLY A 77 2.20 7.58 -14.07
N THR A 78 1.80 7.18 -15.28
CA THR A 78 1.16 5.87 -15.51
C THR A 78 2.21 4.77 -15.42
N ILE A 79 1.90 3.71 -14.68
CA ILE A 79 2.75 2.52 -14.58
C ILE A 79 2.62 1.69 -15.85
N GLN A 80 3.75 1.42 -16.50
CA GLN A 80 3.85 0.49 -17.63
C GLN A 80 4.76 -0.68 -17.24
N PHE A 81 4.20 -1.89 -17.18
CA PHE A 81 4.95 -3.11 -16.82
C PHE A 81 5.77 -3.64 -18.00
N ASN A 82 7.01 -4.05 -17.72
CA ASN A 82 7.94 -4.63 -18.69
C ASN A 82 7.65 -6.12 -18.92
N LEU A 83 6.46 -6.46 -19.43
CA LEU A 83 6.05 -7.86 -19.60
C LEU A 83 7.04 -8.67 -20.46
N LYS A 84 7.26 -9.94 -20.10
CA LYS A 84 8.08 -10.86 -20.88
C LYS A 84 7.41 -11.18 -22.23
N PRO A 85 8.19 -11.47 -23.30
CA PRO A 85 7.62 -11.86 -24.58
C PRO A 85 6.70 -13.07 -24.46
N GLY A 86 5.53 -13.01 -25.09
CA GLY A 86 4.55 -14.11 -25.11
C GLY A 86 3.69 -14.24 -23.84
N ILE A 87 3.84 -13.36 -22.86
CA ILE A 87 2.94 -13.29 -21.69
C ILE A 87 1.60 -12.68 -22.08
N CYS A 88 0.51 -13.32 -21.64
CA CYS A 88 -0.83 -12.76 -21.68
C CYS A 88 -1.00 -11.71 -20.58
N ASN A 89 -1.39 -10.50 -20.94
CA ASN A 89 -1.64 -9.42 -19.97
C ASN A 89 -2.79 -9.79 -19.02
N GLU A 90 -3.78 -10.55 -19.49
CA GLU A 90 -4.92 -10.98 -18.69
C GLU A 90 -4.51 -11.93 -17.56
N ASP A 91 -3.54 -12.83 -17.81
CA ASP A 91 -3.02 -13.73 -16.77
C ASP A 91 -2.23 -12.98 -15.70
N PHE A 92 -1.42 -12.01 -16.10
CA PHE A 92 -0.73 -11.12 -15.17
C PHE A 92 -1.73 -10.33 -14.32
N GLN A 93 -2.73 -9.72 -14.95
CA GLN A 93 -3.75 -8.95 -14.25
C GLN A 93 -4.57 -9.83 -13.30
N LYS A 94 -4.86 -11.08 -13.69
CA LYS A 94 -5.60 -12.04 -12.87
C LYS A 94 -4.85 -12.37 -11.58
N ASP A 95 -3.57 -12.73 -11.66
CA ASP A 95 -2.75 -13.04 -10.47
C ASP A 95 -2.60 -11.81 -9.56
N MET A 96 -2.43 -10.61 -10.15
CA MET A 96 -2.39 -9.35 -9.39
C MET A 96 -3.74 -9.05 -8.70
N ASP A 97 -4.86 -9.23 -9.41
CA ASP A 97 -6.20 -9.02 -8.88
C ASP A 97 -6.51 -9.99 -7.74
N GLU A 98 -6.14 -11.26 -7.89
CA GLU A 98 -6.29 -12.27 -6.85
C GLU A 98 -5.54 -11.86 -5.59
N LEU A 99 -4.27 -11.43 -5.72
CA LEU A 99 -3.48 -10.94 -4.60
C LEU A 99 -4.11 -9.69 -3.95
N MET A 100 -4.55 -8.72 -4.74
CA MET A 100 -5.13 -7.46 -4.24
C MET A 100 -6.47 -7.66 -3.52
N LYS A 101 -7.28 -8.60 -4.01
CA LYS A 101 -8.63 -8.88 -3.52
C LYS A 101 -8.68 -9.98 -2.46
N MET A 102 -7.56 -10.66 -2.19
CA MET A 102 -7.46 -11.68 -1.16
C MET A 102 -7.86 -11.08 0.21
N PRO A 103 -8.87 -11.65 0.88
CA PRO A 103 -9.28 -11.20 2.21
C PRO A 103 -8.20 -11.54 3.24
N CYS A 104 -8.07 -10.68 4.24
CA CYS A 104 -7.28 -10.95 5.43
C CYS A 104 -8.22 -11.49 6.51
N ASP A 105 -7.98 -12.74 6.93
CA ASP A 105 -8.75 -13.35 8.01
C ASP A 105 -8.43 -12.66 9.35
N ASP A 106 -9.47 -12.45 10.17
CA ASP A 106 -9.40 -12.03 11.58
C ASP A 106 -8.63 -10.72 11.88
N ILE A 107 -8.56 -9.78 10.93
CA ILE A 107 -7.97 -8.46 11.18
C ILE A 107 -9.01 -7.46 11.69
N ALA A 108 -8.83 -7.00 12.94
CA ALA A 108 -9.62 -5.94 13.55
C ALA A 108 -8.75 -4.67 13.79
N PRO A 109 -8.80 -3.66 12.91
CA PRO A 109 -7.97 -2.48 13.02
C PRO A 109 -8.37 -1.55 14.15
N TYR A 110 -7.37 -0.84 14.68
CA TYR A 110 -7.60 0.20 15.66
C TYR A 110 -8.15 1.43 14.94
N LYS A 111 -9.32 1.90 15.38
CA LYS A 111 -9.95 3.09 14.85
C LYS A 111 -9.45 4.35 15.55
N LEU A 112 -9.33 5.44 14.81
CA LEU A 112 -9.10 6.77 15.35
C LEU A 112 -10.24 7.70 14.95
N SER A 113 -10.79 8.42 15.92
CA SER A 113 -11.81 9.43 15.64
C SER A 113 -11.21 10.57 14.81
N LEU A 114 -11.97 11.03 13.81
CA LEU A 114 -11.61 12.16 12.95
C LEU A 114 -11.32 13.42 13.76
N ASP A 115 -12.00 13.63 14.89
CA ASP A 115 -11.75 14.77 15.79
C ASP A 115 -10.32 14.81 16.30
N VAL A 116 -9.69 13.64 16.49
CA VAL A 116 -8.30 13.57 16.97
C VAL A 116 -7.31 14.01 15.88
N ILE A 117 -7.63 13.72 14.62
CA ILE A 117 -6.84 14.14 13.46
C ILE A 117 -7.04 15.64 13.20
N ASN A 118 -8.30 16.09 13.14
CA ASN A 118 -8.66 17.46 12.83
C ASN A 118 -8.19 18.46 13.90
N ASN A 119 -8.12 18.04 15.16
CA ASN A 119 -7.67 18.89 16.26
C ASN A 119 -6.16 18.71 16.57
N SER A 120 -5.45 17.84 15.85
CA SER A 120 -4.00 17.78 15.95
C SER A 120 -3.39 18.86 15.06
N GLY A 121 -3.20 20.06 15.60
CA GLY A 121 -2.79 21.26 14.86
C GLY A 121 -1.51 21.15 14.00
N ASP A 122 -0.70 20.09 14.18
CA ASP A 122 0.55 19.84 13.46
C ASP A 122 0.42 18.74 12.37
N PHE A 123 -0.76 18.15 12.18
CA PHE A 123 -0.96 17.03 11.26
C PHE A 123 -2.17 17.24 10.36
N ASN A 124 -1.90 17.25 9.05
CA ASN A 124 -2.92 17.26 8.01
C ASN A 124 -2.66 16.09 7.04
N LEU A 125 -3.73 15.42 6.62
CA LEU A 125 -3.69 14.46 5.52
C LEU A 125 -3.78 15.28 4.24
N ASP A 126 -2.63 15.57 3.63
CA ASP A 126 -2.50 16.60 2.60
C ASP A 126 -3.10 16.20 1.23
N ASN A 127 -3.52 14.93 1.04
CA ASN A 127 -4.07 14.41 -0.21
C ASN A 127 -5.30 13.51 0.03
N GLU A 128 -6.36 13.69 -0.78
CA GLU A 128 -7.59 12.89 -0.75
C GLU A 128 -7.32 11.39 -0.95
N ASP A 129 -6.36 11.04 -1.80
CA ASP A 129 -5.98 9.63 -2.05
C ASP A 129 -5.44 8.94 -0.79
N ASP A 130 -4.68 9.66 0.03
CA ASP A 130 -4.13 9.13 1.28
C ASP A 130 -5.26 8.89 2.29
N ILE A 131 -6.29 9.76 2.30
CA ILE A 131 -7.48 9.62 3.14
C ILE A 131 -8.27 8.38 2.71
N PHE A 132 -8.49 8.18 1.41
CA PHE A 132 -9.17 6.98 0.90
C PHE A 132 -8.43 5.70 1.24
N ALA A 133 -7.10 5.71 1.28
CA ALA A 133 -6.31 4.54 1.63
C ALA A 133 -6.44 4.13 3.12
N ILE A 134 -6.91 5.02 4.00
CA ILE A 134 -7.03 4.76 5.44
C ILE A 134 -8.41 5.07 6.03
N ASP A 135 -9.42 5.37 5.20
CA ASP A 135 -10.77 5.77 5.63
C ASP A 135 -11.39 4.75 6.61
N TYR A 136 -11.17 3.47 6.34
CA TYR A 136 -11.60 2.34 7.14
C TYR A 136 -10.80 2.17 8.43
N LEU A 137 -9.82 3.01 8.70
CA LEU A 137 -9.14 3.16 10.00
C LEU A 137 -9.66 4.37 10.79
N LEU A 138 -10.50 5.19 10.17
CA LEU A 138 -11.10 6.36 10.79
C LEU A 138 -12.50 6.01 11.31
N SER A 139 -12.92 6.71 12.37
CA SER A 139 -14.29 6.69 12.86
C SER A 139 -14.82 8.12 12.92
N GLU A 140 -16.12 8.26 12.66
CA GLU A 140 -16.86 9.46 13.06
C GLU A 140 -16.77 9.65 14.59
#